data_AF-A0A7S3RPE4-F1
#
_entry.id   AF-A0A7S3RPE4-F1
#
_cell.length_a   1.000
_cell.length_b   1.000
_cell.length_c   1.000
_cell.angle_alpha   90.00
_cell.angle_beta   90.00
_cell.angle_gamma   90.00
#
_symmetry.space_group_name_H-M   'P 1'
#
loop_
_entity.id
_entity.type
_entity.pdbx_description
1 polymer ?
#
loop_
_entity_poly.entity_id
_entity_poly.type
_entity_poly.pdbx_seq_one_letter_code
_entity_poly.pdbx_strand_id
1 'polypeptide(L)'
;LLKEAAEKVALVLEDITVGHDGVMLGNELMSSTAWVTFYMVSDRVIAEQLVLEHGSGWSTRAAPERRDIIWENAAVPLDQVQVRATIAHVIQVIMLVFWSVPVSAIQVWCGLEWLPHDLDWAENHRVEFELLSSYLPVLAMMLLMYFLPFALDWLQRRYVGFKVNSEVQRLVTRRYLHFLLATLYVTVMSSSLSSTLGQAWRSPKCALQVLKTKVP
;
A
#
# COMPACT_ATOMS: atom_id res chain seq x y z
N LEU A 1 6.10 -39.82 -13.09
CA LEU A 1 6.70 -39.74 -11.74
C LEU A 1 8.23 -39.64 -11.80
N LEU A 2 8.98 -40.71 -12.13
CA LEU A 2 10.47 -40.63 -12.16
C LEU A 2 11.03 -39.69 -13.25
N LYS A 3 10.43 -39.68 -14.45
CA LYS A 3 10.83 -38.73 -15.52
C LYS A 3 10.56 -37.27 -15.16
N GLU A 4 9.42 -37.01 -14.53
CA GLU A 4 9.01 -35.66 -14.11
C GLU A 4 9.86 -35.14 -12.95
N ALA A 5 10.28 -36.01 -12.04
CA ALA A 5 11.23 -35.66 -10.99
C ALA A 5 12.64 -35.38 -11.57
N ALA A 6 13.09 -36.16 -12.55
CA ALA A 6 14.38 -35.94 -13.21
C ALA A 6 14.41 -34.63 -14.01
N GLU A 7 13.31 -34.28 -14.67
CA GLU A 7 13.17 -33.00 -15.40
C GLU A 7 13.18 -31.80 -14.46
N LYS A 8 12.48 -31.88 -13.32
CA LYS A 8 12.53 -30.85 -12.27
C LYS A 8 13.93 -30.69 -11.68
N VAL A 9 14.66 -31.80 -11.49
CA VAL A 9 16.05 -31.76 -10.99
C VAL A 9 17.01 -31.18 -12.03
N ALA A 10 16.82 -31.51 -13.32
CA ALA A 10 17.64 -30.95 -14.40
C ALA A 10 17.45 -29.43 -14.51
N LEU A 11 16.21 -28.95 -14.42
CA LEU A 11 15.92 -27.50 -14.41
C LEU A 11 16.54 -26.79 -13.22
N VAL A 12 16.50 -27.41 -12.03
CA VAL A 12 17.15 -26.84 -10.83
C VAL A 12 18.67 -26.83 -10.99
N LEU A 13 19.26 -27.86 -11.58
CA LEU A 13 20.71 -27.91 -11.83
C LEU A 13 21.14 -26.87 -12.86
N GLU A 14 20.35 -26.66 -13.92
CA GLU A 14 20.60 -25.64 -14.93
C GLU A 14 20.56 -24.23 -14.31
N ASP A 15 19.57 -23.93 -13.49
CA ASP A 15 19.45 -22.65 -12.76
C ASP A 15 20.63 -22.42 -11.79
N ILE A 16 21.11 -23.48 -11.13
CA ILE A 16 22.30 -23.41 -10.27
C ILE A 16 23.57 -23.16 -11.09
N THR A 17 23.74 -23.81 -12.25
CA THR A 17 24.92 -23.60 -13.11
C THR A 17 24.96 -22.20 -13.71
N VAL A 18 23.82 -21.68 -14.20
CA VAL A 18 23.72 -20.32 -14.73
C VAL A 18 23.98 -19.28 -13.65
N GLY A 19 23.48 -19.52 -12.42
CA GLY A 19 23.78 -18.66 -11.27
C GLY A 19 25.26 -18.66 -10.87
N HIS A 20 25.96 -19.79 -11.00
CA HIS A 20 27.39 -19.90 -10.70
C HIS A 20 28.26 -19.22 -11.78
N ASP A 21 27.95 -19.43 -13.05
CA ASP A 21 28.72 -18.90 -14.18
C ASP A 21 28.55 -17.38 -14.32
N GLY A 22 27.37 -16.84 -14.00
CA GLY A 22 27.13 -15.39 -13.94
C GLY A 22 27.93 -14.66 -12.85
N VAL A 23 28.35 -15.35 -11.79
CA VAL A 23 29.23 -14.80 -10.75
C VAL A 23 30.71 -14.83 -11.18
N MET A 24 31.10 -15.80 -12.01
CA MET A 24 32.48 -16.03 -12.44
C MET A 24 32.88 -15.22 -13.70
N LEU A 25 31.92 -14.87 -14.56
CA LEU A 25 32.12 -14.01 -15.72
C LEU A 25 31.99 -12.53 -15.33
N GLY A 26 32.94 -12.06 -14.52
CA GLY A 26 32.90 -10.81 -13.75
C GLY A 26 32.94 -9.49 -14.52
N ASN A 27 31.95 -9.21 -15.39
CA ASN A 27 31.83 -7.90 -16.04
C ASN A 27 30.46 -7.21 -15.97
N GLU A 28 29.40 -7.84 -15.44
CA GLU A 28 28.04 -7.28 -15.49
C GLU A 28 27.35 -7.07 -14.11
N LEU A 29 27.96 -7.47 -12.98
CA LEU A 29 27.30 -7.42 -11.65
C LEU A 29 28.13 -6.70 -10.57
N MET A 30 28.78 -5.59 -10.90
CA MET A 30 29.38 -4.74 -9.87
C MET A 30 28.28 -4.02 -9.07
N SER A 31 27.87 -4.62 -7.95
CA SER A 31 26.95 -4.01 -7.00
C SER A 31 27.63 -2.84 -6.28
N SER A 32 26.99 -1.66 -6.31
CA SER A 32 27.41 -0.48 -5.53
C SER A 32 27.24 -0.66 -4.01
N THR A 33 26.73 -1.81 -3.56
CA THR A 33 26.47 -2.12 -2.15
C THR A 33 27.34 -3.27 -1.68
N ALA A 34 28.02 -3.09 -0.55
CA ALA A 34 28.85 -4.10 0.10
C ALA A 34 28.53 -4.20 1.60
N TRP A 35 28.86 -5.35 2.18
CA TRP A 35 28.71 -5.64 3.59
C TRP A 35 30.07 -5.58 4.28
N VAL A 36 30.16 -4.82 5.38
CA VAL A 36 31.42 -4.64 6.13
C VAL A 36 31.24 -5.21 7.53
N THR A 37 32.19 -6.05 7.97
CA THR A 37 32.23 -6.60 9.32
C THR A 37 33.41 -6.03 10.09
N PHE A 38 33.18 -5.72 11.37
CA PHE A 38 34.20 -5.21 12.29
C PHE A 38 34.49 -6.25 13.37
N TYR A 39 35.71 -6.23 13.92
CA TYR A 39 36.06 -7.09 15.06
C TYR A 39 35.41 -6.62 16.37
N MET A 40 35.26 -5.30 16.55
CA MET A 40 34.66 -4.71 17.73
C MET A 40 33.32 -4.04 17.42
N VAL A 41 32.39 -4.08 18.39
CA VAL A 41 31.08 -3.44 18.28
C VAL A 41 31.19 -1.92 18.32
N SER A 42 32.16 -1.37 19.08
CA SER A 42 32.45 0.06 19.13
C SER A 42 32.75 0.62 17.73
N ASP A 43 33.61 -0.06 16.99
CA ASP A 43 34.09 0.38 15.68
C ASP A 43 32.94 0.37 14.66
N ARG A 44 32.07 -0.66 14.74
CA ARG A 44 30.85 -0.74 13.93
C ARG A 44 29.94 0.46 14.17
N VAL A 45 29.69 0.81 15.44
CA VAL A 45 28.79 1.93 15.79
C VAL A 45 29.40 3.27 15.38
N ILE A 46 30.72 3.44 15.53
CA ILE A 46 31.43 4.64 15.07
C ILE A 46 31.32 4.78 13.54
N ALA A 47 31.59 3.71 12.79
CA ALA A 47 31.50 3.72 11.33
C ALA A 47 30.07 3.94 10.80
N GLU A 48 29.06 3.53 11.56
CA GLU A 48 27.65 3.77 11.24
C GLU A 48 27.25 5.25 11.46
N GLN A 49 27.83 5.92 12.45
CA GLN A 49 27.48 7.30 12.82
C GLN A 49 28.32 8.35 12.09
N LEU A 50 29.50 7.98 11.58
CA LEU A 50 30.39 8.92 10.91
C LEU A 50 29.93 9.22 9.47
N VAL A 51 29.97 10.49 9.10
CA VAL A 51 29.87 10.89 7.69
C VAL A 51 31.22 10.62 7.04
N LEU A 52 31.29 9.58 6.20
CA LEU A 52 32.55 9.15 5.57
C LEU A 52 33.00 10.05 4.41
N GLU A 53 32.07 10.79 3.80
CA GLU A 53 32.37 11.65 2.66
C GLU A 53 31.51 12.93 2.70
N HIS A 54 32.07 14.03 2.19
CA HIS A 54 31.37 15.32 2.11
C HIS A 54 30.26 15.36 1.03
N GLY A 55 30.13 14.31 0.20
CA GLY A 55 29.19 14.20 -0.91
C GLY A 55 28.30 12.95 -0.88
N SER A 56 27.56 12.70 -1.96
CA SER A 56 26.58 11.60 -2.08
C SER A 56 27.17 10.24 -2.48
N GLY A 57 28.43 9.95 -2.15
CA GLY A 57 29.08 8.70 -2.58
C GLY A 57 28.80 7.51 -1.67
N TRP A 58 29.02 7.66 -0.35
CA TRP A 58 28.91 6.55 0.60
C TRP A 58 27.84 6.80 1.66
N SER A 59 26.83 5.93 1.71
CA SER A 59 25.85 5.88 2.80
C SER A 59 26.06 4.62 3.61
N THR A 60 26.42 4.77 4.88
CA THR A 60 26.52 3.66 5.84
C THR A 60 25.23 3.50 6.63
N ARG A 61 24.91 2.27 7.02
CA ARG A 61 23.76 1.95 7.87
C ARG A 61 24.00 0.63 8.60
N ALA A 62 23.39 0.45 9.77
CA ALA A 62 23.33 -0.86 10.41
C ALA A 62 22.87 -1.94 9.43
N ALA A 63 23.66 -3.01 9.35
CA ALA A 63 23.31 -4.17 8.56
C ALA A 63 22.04 -4.84 9.15
N PRO A 64 20.97 -5.03 8.36
CA PRO A 64 19.80 -5.80 8.79
C PRO A 64 20.13 -7.28 9.00
N GLU A 65 19.22 -7.99 9.65
CA GLU A 65 19.31 -9.44 9.79
C GLU A 65 19.31 -10.12 8.40
N ARG A 66 20.10 -11.19 8.24
CA ARG A 66 20.22 -11.92 6.96
C ARG A 66 18.88 -12.35 6.34
N ARG A 67 17.89 -12.68 7.18
CA ARG A 67 16.55 -13.12 6.74
C ARG A 67 15.66 -11.95 6.30
N ASP A 68 15.97 -10.75 6.75
CA ASP A 68 15.22 -9.54 6.44
C ASP A 68 15.63 -8.92 5.09
N ILE A 69 16.75 -9.38 4.51
CA ILE A 69 17.29 -8.90 3.24
C ILE A 69 16.53 -9.50 2.06
N ILE A 70 16.09 -8.65 1.12
CA ILE A 70 15.55 -9.04 -0.17
C ILE A 70 16.71 -9.12 -1.16
N TRP A 71 17.25 -10.33 -1.35
CA TRP A 71 18.46 -10.55 -2.16
C TRP A 71 18.31 -10.14 -3.63
N GLU A 72 17.11 -10.28 -4.20
CA GLU A 72 16.78 -9.85 -5.57
C GLU A 72 17.02 -8.35 -5.80
N ASN A 73 16.89 -7.54 -4.75
CA ASN A 73 17.03 -6.08 -4.81
C ASN A 73 18.37 -5.59 -4.24
N ALA A 74 19.24 -6.48 -3.76
CA ALA A 74 20.46 -6.11 -3.04
C ALA A 74 21.44 -5.30 -3.90
N ALA A 75 21.51 -5.60 -5.20
CA ALA A 75 22.41 -4.94 -6.16
C ALA A 75 21.93 -3.54 -6.62
N VAL A 76 20.68 -3.15 -6.31
CA VAL A 76 20.12 -1.89 -6.79
C VAL A 76 20.82 -0.69 -6.11
N PRO A 77 21.33 0.30 -6.86
CA PRO A 77 21.99 1.48 -6.27
C PRO A 77 20.99 2.36 -5.52
N LEU A 78 21.45 3.00 -4.43
CA LEU A 78 20.59 3.79 -3.53
C LEU A 78 19.91 4.97 -4.23
N ASP A 79 20.59 5.65 -5.14
CA ASP A 79 20.06 6.82 -5.84
C ASP A 79 18.83 6.46 -6.68
N GLN A 80 18.88 5.33 -7.38
CA GLN A 80 17.74 4.85 -8.16
C GLN A 80 16.55 4.51 -7.25
N VAL A 81 16.81 3.90 -6.09
CA VAL A 81 15.76 3.61 -5.10
C VAL A 81 15.13 4.90 -4.60
N GLN A 82 15.92 5.93 -4.29
CA GLN A 82 15.41 7.23 -3.80
C GLN A 82 14.52 7.93 -4.84
N VAL A 83 14.94 7.98 -6.09
CA VAL A 83 14.15 8.57 -7.18
C VAL A 83 12.84 7.81 -7.38
N ARG A 84 12.91 6.47 -7.46
CA ARG A 84 11.71 5.62 -7.60
C ARG A 84 10.79 5.72 -6.40
N ALA A 85 11.32 5.84 -5.19
CA ALA A 85 10.56 6.04 -3.96
C ALA A 85 9.80 7.38 -3.98
N THR A 86 10.42 8.44 -4.49
CA THR A 86 9.80 9.77 -4.64
C THR A 86 8.65 9.71 -5.65
N ILE A 87 8.86 9.07 -6.80
CA ILE A 87 7.81 8.85 -7.80
C ILE A 87 6.66 8.03 -7.18
N ALA A 88 6.95 6.96 -6.47
CA ALA A 88 5.95 6.14 -5.79
C ALA A 88 5.19 6.92 -4.69
N HIS A 89 5.80 7.94 -4.09
CA HIS A 89 5.12 8.83 -3.14
C HIS A 89 4.13 9.76 -3.87
N VAL A 90 4.53 10.36 -5.00
CA VAL A 90 3.65 11.21 -5.81
C VAL A 90 2.45 10.40 -6.33
N ILE A 91 2.70 9.20 -6.87
CA ILE A 91 1.63 8.29 -7.33
C ILE A 91 0.67 7.96 -6.20
N GLN A 92 1.17 7.70 -4.99
CA GLN A 92 0.33 7.42 -3.84
C GLN A 92 -0.59 8.60 -3.47
N VAL A 93 -0.11 9.83 -3.55
CA VAL A 93 -0.94 11.01 -3.27
C VAL A 93 -2.07 11.13 -4.29
N ILE A 94 -1.78 10.90 -5.56
CA ILE A 94 -2.81 10.89 -6.62
C ILE A 94 -3.81 9.75 -6.39
N MET A 95 -3.30 8.55 -6.08
CA MET A 95 -4.11 7.37 -5.78
C MET A 95 -5.01 7.60 -4.56
N LEU A 96 -4.57 8.36 -3.56
CA LEU A 96 -5.37 8.73 -2.38
C LEU A 96 -6.61 9.54 -2.77
N VAL A 97 -6.47 10.48 -3.71
CA VAL A 97 -7.61 11.26 -4.22
C VAL A 97 -8.56 10.36 -5.00
N PHE A 98 -8.04 9.52 -5.88
CA PHE A 98 -8.85 8.56 -6.63
C PHE A 98 -9.58 7.57 -5.70
N TRP A 99 -8.97 7.18 -4.59
CA TRP A 99 -9.54 6.29 -3.58
C TRP A 99 -10.78 6.86 -2.88
N SER A 100 -10.92 8.19 -2.82
CA SER A 100 -12.11 8.81 -2.23
C SER A 100 -13.39 8.50 -3.02
N VAL A 101 -13.27 8.26 -4.34
CA VAL A 101 -14.40 7.97 -5.24
C VAL A 101 -15.09 6.64 -4.86
N PRO A 102 -14.43 5.47 -4.84
CA PRO A 102 -15.09 4.21 -4.47
C PRO A 102 -15.59 4.23 -3.02
N VAL A 103 -14.86 4.87 -2.10
CA VAL A 103 -15.29 5.01 -0.70
C VAL A 103 -16.60 5.80 -0.61
N SER A 104 -16.69 6.94 -1.29
CA SER A 104 -17.90 7.75 -1.32
C SER A 104 -19.08 7.03 -1.99
N ALA A 105 -18.83 6.24 -3.03
CA ALA A 105 -19.86 5.45 -3.70
C ALA A 105 -20.47 4.40 -2.76
N ILE A 106 -19.65 3.69 -1.99
CA ILE A 106 -20.13 2.73 -0.99
C ILE A 106 -20.85 3.46 0.16
N GLN A 107 -20.40 4.66 0.54
CA GLN A 107 -21.06 5.47 1.56
C GLN A 107 -22.46 5.95 1.13
N VAL A 108 -22.60 6.36 -0.13
CA VAL A 108 -23.89 6.71 -0.72
C VAL A 108 -24.78 5.46 -0.79
N TRP A 109 -24.24 4.31 -1.22
CA TRP A 109 -24.99 3.05 -1.23
C TRP A 109 -25.54 2.70 0.15
N CYS A 110 -24.73 2.84 1.21
CA CYS A 110 -25.18 2.62 2.59
C CYS A 110 -26.33 3.57 3.03
N GLY A 111 -26.38 4.78 2.47
CA GLY A 111 -27.43 5.77 2.77
C GLY A 111 -28.70 5.64 1.92
N LEU A 112 -28.65 4.94 0.79
CA LEU A 112 -29.85 4.63 0.01
C LEU A 112 -30.55 3.44 0.70
N GLU A 113 -31.72 3.69 1.27
CA GLU A 113 -32.71 2.64 1.54
C GLU A 113 -33.17 2.09 0.18
N TRP A 114 -32.35 1.20 -0.38
CA TRP A 114 -32.51 0.48 -1.64
C TRP A 114 -33.71 -0.49 -1.61
N LEU A 115 -34.72 -0.25 -0.78
CA LEU A 115 -35.88 -1.12 -0.64
C LEU A 115 -36.96 -0.67 -1.63
N PRO A 116 -37.02 -1.19 -2.88
CA PRO A 116 -38.26 -1.16 -3.61
C PRO A 116 -39.25 -2.04 -2.82
N HIS A 117 -40.34 -1.42 -2.38
CA HIS A 117 -41.53 -2.13 -1.91
C HIS A 117 -42.17 -3.02 -3.01
N ASP A 118 -41.61 -3.03 -4.23
CA ASP A 118 -42.21 -3.61 -5.44
C ASP A 118 -41.50 -4.89 -5.95
N LEU A 119 -40.55 -5.48 -5.21
CA LEU A 119 -40.05 -6.83 -5.55
C LEU A 119 -40.81 -7.88 -4.72
N ASP A 120 -41.76 -8.57 -5.33
CA ASP A 120 -42.52 -9.71 -4.75
C ASP A 120 -41.63 -10.80 -4.10
N TRP A 121 -40.35 -10.88 -4.50
CA TRP A 121 -39.37 -11.79 -3.91
C TRP A 121 -38.88 -11.34 -2.51
N ALA A 122 -38.85 -10.03 -2.25
CA ALA A 122 -38.41 -9.45 -0.97
C ALA A 122 -39.46 -9.59 0.14
N GLU A 123 -40.75 -9.72 -0.20
CA GLU A 123 -41.81 -9.95 0.80
C GLU A 123 -41.71 -11.34 1.46
N ASN A 124 -41.29 -12.37 0.71
CA ASN A 124 -41.17 -13.74 1.25
C ASN A 124 -39.90 -13.98 2.10
N HIS A 125 -38.81 -13.22 1.90
CA HIS A 125 -37.53 -13.38 2.61
C HIS A 125 -37.01 -12.05 3.17
N ARG A 126 -37.92 -11.24 3.73
CA ARG A 126 -37.63 -9.86 4.18
C ARG A 126 -36.42 -9.77 5.12
N VAL A 127 -36.30 -10.73 6.04
CA VAL A 127 -35.21 -10.78 7.03
C VAL A 127 -33.86 -11.07 6.37
N GLU A 128 -33.80 -12.05 5.45
CA GLU A 128 -32.56 -12.43 4.79
C GLU A 128 -32.05 -11.33 3.85
N PHE A 129 -32.97 -10.62 3.19
CA PHE A 129 -32.67 -9.53 2.28
C PHE A 129 -32.18 -8.27 3.02
N GLU A 130 -32.82 -7.92 4.14
CA GLU A 130 -32.42 -6.80 5.01
C GLU A 130 -31.06 -7.04 5.65
N LEU A 131 -30.78 -8.29 6.07
CA LEU A 131 -29.45 -8.70 6.51
C LEU A 131 -28.45 -8.58 5.36
N LEU A 132 -28.72 -9.20 4.21
CA LEU A 132 -27.77 -9.21 3.10
C LEU A 132 -27.33 -7.81 2.68
N SER A 133 -28.25 -6.84 2.63
CA SER A 133 -27.89 -5.50 2.19
C SER A 133 -27.33 -4.58 3.27
N SER A 134 -27.54 -4.89 4.55
CA SER A 134 -26.78 -4.22 5.61
C SER A 134 -25.35 -4.75 5.69
N TYR A 135 -25.12 -6.03 5.36
CA TYR A 135 -23.78 -6.64 5.34
C TYR A 135 -23.00 -6.39 4.04
N LEU A 136 -23.66 -6.24 2.89
CA LEU A 136 -22.99 -6.08 1.58
C LEU A 136 -22.02 -4.89 1.53
N PRO A 137 -22.38 -3.67 2.00
CA PRO A 137 -21.48 -2.52 1.99
C PRO A 137 -20.27 -2.74 2.91
N VAL A 138 -20.48 -3.41 4.05
CA VAL A 138 -19.41 -3.73 5.01
C VAL A 138 -18.42 -4.71 4.39
N LEU A 139 -18.92 -5.77 3.73
CA LEU A 139 -18.08 -6.73 3.00
C LEU A 139 -17.34 -6.07 1.83
N ALA A 140 -18.01 -5.19 1.07
CA ALA A 140 -17.38 -4.44 -0.02
C ALA A 140 -16.24 -3.55 0.50
N MET A 141 -16.46 -2.82 1.60
CA MET A 141 -15.41 -2.02 2.24
C MET A 141 -14.26 -2.88 2.76
N MET A 142 -14.56 -4.03 3.37
CA MET A 142 -13.56 -4.93 3.92
C MET A 142 -12.67 -5.51 2.81
N LEU A 143 -13.26 -5.96 1.70
CA LEU A 143 -12.52 -6.46 0.53
C LEU A 143 -11.64 -5.37 -0.08
N LEU A 144 -12.19 -4.15 -0.21
CA LEU A 144 -11.47 -3.01 -0.73
C LEU A 144 -10.25 -2.67 0.16
N MET A 145 -10.42 -2.65 1.48
CA MET A 145 -9.33 -2.43 2.44
C MET A 145 -8.31 -3.58 2.45
N TYR A 146 -8.74 -4.83 2.25
CA TYR A 146 -7.85 -6.00 2.20
C TYR A 146 -6.92 -5.98 0.98
N PHE A 147 -7.42 -5.55 -0.17
CA PHE A 147 -6.62 -5.47 -1.40
C PHE A 147 -5.49 -4.42 -1.31
N LEU A 148 -5.73 -3.35 -0.57
CA LEU A 148 -4.83 -2.19 -0.51
C LEU A 148 -3.41 -2.49 0.02
N PRO A 149 -3.20 -3.14 1.19
CA PRO A 149 -1.86 -3.45 1.68
C PRO A 149 -1.10 -4.38 0.74
N PHE A 150 -1.80 -5.31 0.06
CA PHE A 150 -1.19 -6.20 -0.92
C PHE A 150 -0.68 -5.43 -2.15
N ALA A 151 -1.48 -4.51 -2.68
CA ALA A 151 -1.08 -3.66 -3.81
C ALA A 151 0.11 -2.74 -3.45
N LEU A 152 0.11 -2.17 -2.23
CA LEU A 152 1.21 -1.32 -1.76
C LEU A 152 2.50 -2.11 -1.55
N ASP A 153 2.43 -3.31 -0.96
CA ASP A 153 3.59 -4.19 -0.76
C ASP A 153 4.21 -4.59 -2.10
N TRP A 154 3.39 -4.99 -3.07
CA TRP A 154 3.83 -5.31 -4.42
C TRP A 154 4.55 -4.12 -5.08
N LEU A 155 3.98 -2.92 -4.97
CA LEU A 155 4.60 -1.69 -5.50
C LEU A 155 5.96 -1.39 -4.84
N GLN A 156 6.09 -1.55 -3.52
CA GLN A 156 7.36 -1.30 -2.84
C GLN A 156 8.43 -2.33 -3.20
N ARG A 157 8.08 -3.62 -3.23
CA ARG A 157 9.05 -4.69 -3.49
C ARG A 157 9.51 -4.72 -4.94
N ARG A 158 8.57 -4.63 -5.88
CA ARG A 158 8.87 -4.86 -7.30
C ARG A 158 9.30 -3.61 -8.05
N TYR A 159 8.66 -2.47 -7.80
CA TYR A 159 8.93 -1.24 -8.55
C TYR A 159 10.06 -0.42 -7.91
N VAL A 160 9.95 -0.12 -6.62
CA VAL A 160 10.94 0.72 -5.92
C VAL A 160 12.23 -0.04 -5.67
N GLY A 161 12.12 -1.32 -5.26
CA GLY A 161 13.29 -2.18 -5.05
C GLY A 161 13.96 -1.95 -3.69
N PHE A 162 13.18 -1.84 -2.61
CA PHE A 162 13.75 -1.78 -1.26
C PHE A 162 14.51 -3.08 -0.94
N LYS A 163 15.60 -2.94 -0.17
CA LYS A 163 16.52 -4.04 0.17
C LYS A 163 16.11 -4.83 1.41
N VAL A 164 15.23 -4.27 2.24
CA VAL A 164 14.91 -4.79 3.58
C VAL A 164 13.40 -4.94 3.74
N ASN A 165 12.93 -6.11 4.15
CA ASN A 165 11.50 -6.38 4.30
C ASN A 165 10.87 -5.55 5.44
N SER A 166 11.57 -5.39 6.56
CA SER A 166 11.09 -4.57 7.69
C SER A 166 10.84 -3.11 7.29
N GLU A 167 11.65 -2.56 6.39
CA GLU A 167 11.44 -1.21 5.84
C GLU A 167 10.24 -1.15 4.92
N VAL A 168 10.09 -2.16 4.04
CA VAL A 168 8.91 -2.28 3.18
C VAL A 168 7.65 -2.31 4.03
N GLN A 169 7.60 -3.17 5.05
CA GLN A 169 6.46 -3.28 5.95
C GLN A 169 6.19 -1.97 6.69
N ARG A 170 7.23 -1.30 7.21
CA ARG A 170 7.09 0.00 7.87
C ARG A 170 6.49 1.05 6.92
N LEU A 171 6.96 1.08 5.67
CA LEU A 171 6.45 1.98 4.66
C LEU A 171 5.01 1.63 4.27
N VAL A 172 4.70 0.36 4.00
CA VAL A 172 3.35 -0.11 3.67
C VAL A 172 2.37 0.26 4.77
N THR A 173 2.69 -0.03 6.04
CA THR A 173 1.86 0.34 7.19
C THR A 173 1.67 1.85 7.31
N ARG A 174 2.75 2.63 7.14
CA ARG A 174 2.66 4.10 7.15
C ARG A 174 1.76 4.60 6.03
N ARG A 175 1.90 4.08 4.81
CA ARG A 175 1.11 4.48 3.64
C ARG A 175 -0.36 4.07 3.80
N TYR A 176 -0.60 2.85 4.28
CA TYR A 176 -1.94 2.33 4.60
C TYR A 176 -2.66 3.21 5.64
N LEU A 177 -1.96 3.68 6.68
CA LEU A 177 -2.51 4.62 7.65
C LEU A 177 -3.04 5.90 7.00
N HIS A 178 -2.35 6.43 5.98
CA HIS A 178 -2.84 7.61 5.24
C HIS A 178 -4.16 7.32 4.50
N PHE A 179 -4.29 6.15 3.88
CA PHE A 179 -5.55 5.74 3.24
C PHE A 179 -6.67 5.51 4.24
N LEU A 180 -6.36 4.95 5.41
CA LEU A 180 -7.33 4.79 6.50
C LEU A 180 -7.83 6.15 7.00
N LEU A 181 -6.92 7.10 7.23
CA LEU A 181 -7.25 8.47 7.61
C LEU A 181 -8.09 9.19 6.53
N ALA A 182 -7.74 9.03 5.26
CA ALA A 182 -8.53 9.59 4.16
C ALA A 182 -9.93 8.97 4.08
N THR A 183 -10.05 7.65 4.29
CA THR A 183 -11.35 6.96 4.33
C THR A 183 -12.20 7.49 5.48
N LEU A 184 -11.64 7.60 6.68
CA LEU A 184 -12.30 8.19 7.85
C LEU A 184 -12.77 9.62 7.57
N TYR A 185 -11.89 10.44 6.99
CA TYR A 185 -12.20 11.83 6.65
C TYR A 185 -13.36 11.92 5.65
N VAL A 186 -13.34 11.13 4.58
CA VAL A 186 -14.42 11.09 3.57
C VAL A 186 -15.73 10.65 4.19
N THR A 187 -15.74 9.60 5.02
CA THR A 187 -16.95 9.10 5.69
C THR A 187 -17.55 10.13 6.64
N VAL A 188 -16.73 10.79 7.47
CA VAL A 188 -17.19 11.82 8.42
C VAL A 188 -17.74 13.04 7.67
N MET A 189 -17.02 13.51 6.65
CA MET A 189 -17.46 14.63 5.81
C MET A 189 -18.76 14.31 5.07
N SER A 190 -18.86 13.11 4.48
CA SER A 190 -20.07 12.66 3.80
C SER A 190 -21.27 12.55 4.75
N SER A 191 -21.06 12.12 5.99
CA SER A 191 -22.13 12.03 7.01
C SER A 191 -22.60 13.42 7.48
N SER A 192 -21.68 14.38 7.59
CA SER A 192 -22.03 15.77 7.89
C SER A 192 -22.78 16.44 6.74
N LEU A 193 -22.35 16.19 5.50
CA LEU A 193 -23.04 16.67 4.29
C LEU A 193 -24.44 16.06 4.17
N SER A 194 -24.60 14.75 4.36
CA SER A 194 -25.90 14.08 4.24
C SER A 194 -26.90 14.54 5.30
N SER A 195 -26.46 14.77 6.54
CA SER A 195 -27.32 15.31 7.60
C SER A 195 -27.73 16.76 7.34
N THR A 196 -26.82 17.60 6.85
CA THR A 196 -27.13 18.99 6.47
C THR A 196 -28.06 19.04 5.26
N LEU A 197 -27.81 18.21 4.25
CA LEU A 197 -28.65 18.10 3.06
C LEU A 197 -30.05 17.58 3.41
N GLY A 198 -30.14 16.58 4.30
CA GLY A 198 -31.40 16.09 4.82
C GLY A 198 -32.20 17.16 5.57
N GLN A 199 -31.53 18.02 6.35
CA GLN A 199 -32.17 19.16 7.02
C GLN A 199 -32.58 20.27 6.03
N ALA A 200 -31.75 20.58 5.05
CA ALA A 200 -32.05 21.55 3.98
C ALA A 200 -33.26 21.10 3.15
N TRP A 201 -33.35 19.80 2.83
CA TRP A 201 -34.47 19.22 2.10
C TRP A 201 -35.76 19.22 2.94
N ARG A 202 -35.67 18.90 4.23
CA ARG A 202 -36.82 18.93 5.15
C ARG A 202 -37.28 20.34 5.52
N SER A 203 -36.44 21.37 5.34
CA SER A 203 -36.78 22.75 5.68
C SER A 203 -36.07 23.75 4.75
N PRO A 204 -36.64 24.02 3.56
CA PRO A 204 -36.04 24.94 2.59
C PRO A 204 -35.87 26.38 3.12
N LYS A 205 -36.66 26.77 4.13
CA LYS A 205 -36.55 28.07 4.82
C LYS A 205 -35.25 28.23 5.60
N CYS A 206 -34.69 27.14 6.14
CA CYS A 206 -33.46 27.17 6.95
C CYS A 206 -32.21 27.34 6.07
N ALA A 207 -32.17 26.63 4.92
CA ALA A 207 -31.13 26.83 3.91
C ALA A 207 -31.10 28.29 3.39
N LEU A 208 -32.28 28.87 3.19
CA LEU A 208 -32.42 30.25 2.74
C LEU A 208 -31.98 31.26 3.82
N GLN A 209 -32.20 30.98 5.11
CA GLN A 209 -31.71 31.83 6.21
C GLN A 209 -30.18 31.77 6.38
N VAL A 210 -29.57 30.58 6.24
CA VAL A 210 -28.10 30.43 6.33
C VAL A 210 -27.40 31.13 5.17
N LEU A 211 -27.95 31.04 3.95
CA LEU A 211 -27.42 31.76 2.79
C LEU A 211 -27.57 33.29 2.97
N LYS A 212 -28.72 33.74 3.46
CA LYS A 212 -29.02 35.17 3.69
C LYS A 212 -28.21 35.81 4.83
N THR A 213 -27.60 35.00 5.71
CA THR A 213 -26.72 35.48 6.79
C THR A 213 -25.23 35.36 6.45
N LYS A 214 -24.87 34.54 5.45
CA LYS A 214 -23.47 34.29 5.06
C LYS A 214 -23.04 35.01 3.78
N VAL A 215 -23.97 35.52 3.00
CA VAL A 215 -23.70 36.41 1.86
C VAL A 215 -24.09 37.83 2.30
N PRO A 216 -23.15 38.80 2.38
CA PRO A 216 -23.48 40.20 2.63
C PRO A 216 -24.33 40.79 1.50
#